data_AF-A0A1S3MTH0-F1
#
_entry.id   AF-A0A1S3MTH0-F1
#
_cell.length_a   1.000
_cell.length_b   1.000
_cell.length_c   1.000
_cell.angle_alpha   90.00
_cell.angle_beta   90.00
_cell.angle_gamma   90.00
#
_symmetry.space_group_name_H-M   'P 1'
#
loop_
_entity.id
_entity.type
_entity.pdbx_description
1 polymer ?
#
loop_
_entity_poly.entity_id
_entity_poly.type
_entity_poly.pdbx_seq_one_letter_code
_entity_poly.pdbx_strand_id
1 'polypeptide(L)'
;WINSRTLVVMDSGEKLRVVDRPSQEELESLDVAEVQLVYNSSHFKSLATGGNVSQALALVGEKACYQSVCSYAGQMVLLGTKSAHIMTLRNWRERVDCLLKQERFVEALSLAWSFHEGTAKAVLGLFGDPAKRKGVVADKMIEILFQYVERSVKKCPEHGKIQVMEQHFQDMVPVMVDYCLLLQRT
;
A
#
# COMPACT_ATOMS: atom_id res chain seq x y z
N TRP A 1 3.25 11.85 -10.95
CA TRP A 1 3.76 10.47 -10.89
C TRP A 1 4.59 10.39 -9.63
N ILE A 2 4.40 9.38 -8.78
CA ILE A 2 5.15 9.31 -7.52
C ILE A 2 6.52 8.67 -7.72
N ASN A 3 6.63 7.76 -8.68
CA ASN A 3 7.89 7.21 -9.17
C ASN A 3 7.72 6.71 -10.62
N SER A 4 8.74 6.05 -11.16
CA SER A 4 8.72 5.57 -12.55
C SER A 4 7.73 4.44 -12.82
N ARG A 5 7.23 3.71 -11.81
CA ARG A 5 6.32 2.55 -11.97
C ARG A 5 4.93 2.77 -11.38
N THR A 6 4.77 3.73 -10.48
CA THR A 6 3.51 3.97 -9.79
C THR A 6 2.99 5.37 -10.07
N LEU A 7 1.70 5.43 -10.39
CA LEU A 7 0.95 6.67 -10.51
C LEU A 7 0.07 6.83 -9.27
N VAL A 8 -0.04 8.06 -8.79
CA VAL A 8 -1.06 8.45 -7.81
C VAL A 8 -1.88 9.54 -8.45
N VAL A 9 -3.19 9.33 -8.53
CA VAL A 9 -4.14 10.25 -9.16
C VAL A 9 -5.14 10.72 -8.11
N MET A 10 -5.48 12.00 -8.12
CA MET A 10 -6.62 12.52 -7.37
C MET A 10 -7.80 12.66 -8.32
N ASP A 11 -8.93 12.01 -7.98
CA ASP A 11 -10.17 12.17 -8.74
C ASP A 11 -11.03 13.33 -8.22
N SER A 12 -12.14 13.62 -8.92
CA SER A 12 -13.06 14.70 -8.58
C SER A 12 -13.87 14.45 -7.31
N GLY A 13 -13.81 13.25 -6.74
CA GLY A 13 -14.46 12.88 -5.48
C GLY A 13 -13.50 12.90 -4.29
N GLU A 14 -12.36 13.58 -4.41
CA GLU A 14 -11.30 13.61 -3.39
C GLU A 14 -10.78 12.22 -3.05
N LYS A 15 -10.68 11.32 -4.02
CA LYS A 15 -10.04 10.01 -3.82
C LYS A 15 -8.67 9.97 -4.45
N LEU A 16 -7.68 9.62 -3.65
CA LEU A 16 -6.36 9.24 -4.13
C LEU A 16 -6.35 7.79 -4.57
N ARG A 17 -5.98 7.56 -5.82
CA ARG A 17 -5.90 6.23 -6.43
C ARG A 17 -4.47 5.91 -6.78
N VAL A 18 -3.97 4.79 -6.27
CA VAL A 18 -2.65 4.24 -6.59
C VAL A 18 -2.81 3.28 -7.76
N VAL A 19 -2.11 3.56 -8.86
CA VAL A 19 -2.19 2.76 -10.10
C VAL A 19 -0.80 2.25 -10.46
N ASP A 20 -0.71 0.96 -10.75
CA ASP A 20 0.50 0.36 -11.30
C ASP A 20 0.60 0.66 -12.80
N ARG A 21 1.62 1.41 -13.23
CA ARG A 21 1.72 1.85 -14.63
C ARG A 21 1.82 0.71 -15.63
N PRO A 22 2.66 -0.34 -15.42
CA PRO A 22 2.76 -1.44 -16.38
C PRO A 22 1.46 -2.21 -16.56
N SER A 23 0.77 -2.56 -15.48
CA SER A 23 -0.47 -3.34 -15.55
C SER A 23 -1.74 -2.51 -15.70
N GLN A 24 -1.66 -1.19 -15.49
CA GLN A 24 -2.79 -0.25 -15.47
C GLN A 24 -3.86 -0.57 -14.41
N GLU A 25 -3.55 -1.45 -13.46
CA GLU A 25 -4.47 -1.81 -12.39
C GLU A 25 -4.43 -0.79 -11.25
N GLU A 26 -5.61 -0.42 -10.77
CA GLU A 26 -5.77 0.29 -9.51
C GLU A 26 -5.46 -0.66 -8.35
N LEU A 27 -4.49 -0.29 -7.52
CA LEU A 27 -4.01 -1.10 -6.40
C LEU A 27 -4.67 -0.70 -5.08
N GLU A 28 -4.93 0.59 -4.89
CA GLU A 28 -5.46 1.14 -3.65
C GLU A 28 -6.20 2.46 -3.92
N SER A 29 -7.29 2.70 -3.20
CA SER A 29 -8.00 3.97 -3.19
C SER A 29 -8.13 4.45 -1.75
N LEU A 30 -7.80 5.72 -1.51
CA LEU A 30 -7.92 6.39 -0.23
C LEU A 30 -8.82 7.61 -0.38
N ASP A 31 -9.87 7.69 0.44
CA ASP A 31 -10.71 8.87 0.55
C ASP A 31 -9.94 9.95 1.33
N VAL A 32 -9.79 11.14 0.74
CA VAL A 32 -9.10 12.27 1.37
C VAL A 32 -10.03 13.44 1.66
N ALA A 33 -11.36 13.25 1.67
CA ALA A 33 -12.33 14.30 1.97
C ALA A 33 -12.08 14.99 3.33
N GLU A 34 -11.57 14.25 4.32
CA GLU A 34 -11.21 14.80 5.63
C GLU A 34 -10.05 15.81 5.58
N VAL A 35 -9.24 15.78 4.52
CA VAL A 35 -8.17 16.77 4.30
C VAL A 35 -8.76 18.15 4.04
N GLN A 36 -9.99 18.23 3.50
CA GLN A 36 -10.65 19.48 3.12
C GLN A 36 -9.74 20.32 2.21
N LEU A 37 -9.48 19.81 1.01
CA LEU A 37 -8.51 20.38 0.09
C LEU A 37 -8.83 21.84 -0.26
N VAL A 38 -7.79 22.63 -0.48
CA VAL A 38 -7.94 24.01 -0.95
C VAL A 38 -8.14 24.00 -2.47
N TYR A 39 -9.34 24.32 -2.96
CA TYR A 39 -9.62 24.39 -4.41
C TYR A 39 -9.40 25.79 -5.01
N ASN A 40 -9.24 26.79 -4.14
CA ASN A 40 -9.29 28.18 -4.55
C ASN A 40 -7.94 28.69 -5.09
N SER A 41 -7.77 28.66 -6.41
CA SER A 41 -6.69 29.39 -7.08
C SER A 41 -7.13 30.80 -7.52
N SER A 42 -6.26 31.79 -7.35
CA SER A 42 -6.46 33.18 -7.82
C SER A 42 -6.71 33.26 -9.33
N HIS A 43 -6.23 32.28 -10.11
CA HIS A 43 -6.40 32.19 -11.55
C HIS A 43 -7.86 32.02 -11.98
N PHE A 44 -8.66 31.28 -11.21
CA PHE A 44 -10.09 31.06 -11.51
C PHE A 44 -11.00 32.08 -10.83
N LYS A 45 -10.48 32.83 -9.85
CA LYS A 45 -11.21 33.88 -9.14
C LYS A 45 -11.35 35.19 -9.90
N SER A 46 -10.83 35.28 -11.14
CA SER A 46 -11.11 36.43 -11.99
C SER A 46 -10.66 37.76 -11.37
N LEU A 47 -9.67 37.73 -10.45
CA LEU A 47 -9.23 38.91 -9.69
C LEU A 47 -8.73 40.02 -10.63
N ALA A 48 -8.21 39.63 -11.80
CA ALA A 48 -7.78 40.55 -12.85
C ALA A 48 -8.94 41.20 -13.65
N THR A 49 -10.15 40.64 -13.63
CA THR A 49 -11.33 41.16 -14.36
C THR A 49 -12.50 41.52 -13.44
N GLY A 50 -12.23 41.67 -12.13
CA GLY A 50 -13.22 42.12 -11.14
C GLY A 50 -14.30 41.09 -10.79
N GLY A 51 -14.02 39.79 -10.94
CA GLY A 51 -14.99 38.73 -10.62
C GLY A 51 -15.86 38.26 -11.80
N ASN A 52 -15.72 38.87 -12.98
CA ASN A 52 -16.47 38.49 -14.18
C ASN A 52 -15.81 37.30 -14.91
N VAL A 53 -16.21 36.08 -14.52
CA VAL A 53 -15.86 34.82 -15.22
C VAL A 53 -17.10 34.15 -15.79
N SER A 54 -16.90 33.34 -16.84
CA SER A 54 -17.96 32.46 -17.34
C SER A 54 -18.35 31.41 -16.29
N GLN A 55 -19.58 30.90 -16.36
CA GLN A 55 -20.04 29.82 -15.49
C GLN A 55 -19.12 28.59 -15.53
N ALA A 56 -18.54 28.29 -16.70
CA ALA A 56 -17.57 27.21 -16.85
C ALA A 56 -16.28 27.46 -16.05
N LEU A 57 -15.74 28.69 -16.09
CA LEU A 57 -14.56 29.06 -15.32
C LEU A 57 -14.82 29.08 -13.80
N ALA A 58 -16.01 29.51 -13.39
CA ALA A 58 -16.43 29.45 -11.98
C ALA A 58 -16.48 28.01 -11.47
N LEU A 59 -17.10 27.09 -12.22
CA LEU A 59 -17.16 25.66 -11.89
C LEU A 59 -15.77 25.01 -11.84
N VAL A 60 -14.88 25.36 -12.77
CA VAL A 60 -13.50 24.87 -12.75
C VAL A 60 -12.77 25.40 -11.52
N GLY A 61 -13.01 26.65 -11.11
CA GLY A 61 -12.42 27.22 -9.89
C GLY A 61 -12.81 26.51 -8.60
N GLU A 62 -14.01 25.92 -8.53
CA GLU A 62 -14.45 25.12 -7.38
C GLU A 62 -13.84 23.72 -7.34
N LYS A 63 -13.37 23.20 -8.49
CA LYS A 63 -12.88 21.83 -8.64
C LYS A 63 -11.39 21.71 -8.96
N ALA A 64 -10.72 22.81 -9.24
CA ALA A 64 -9.30 22.81 -9.57
C ALA A 64 -8.44 22.79 -8.30
N CYS A 65 -7.79 21.66 -8.01
CA CYS A 65 -6.80 21.57 -6.92
C CYS A 65 -5.43 22.18 -7.29
N TYR A 66 -5.38 23.20 -8.16
CA TYR A 66 -4.11 23.74 -8.66
C TYR A 66 -3.28 24.26 -7.48
N GLN A 67 -2.07 23.71 -7.29
CA GLN A 67 -1.13 23.97 -6.18
C GLN A 67 -1.49 23.36 -4.81
N SER A 68 -2.63 22.69 -4.65
CA SER A 68 -2.99 22.02 -3.39
C SER A 68 -2.62 20.54 -3.36
N VAL A 69 -2.20 20.00 -4.49
CA VAL A 69 -1.65 18.65 -4.61
C VAL A 69 -0.31 18.77 -5.33
N CYS A 70 0.76 18.36 -4.69
CA CYS A 70 2.06 18.25 -5.35
C CYS A 70 2.77 16.96 -4.97
N SER A 71 3.71 16.53 -5.81
CA SER A 71 4.57 15.38 -5.53
C SER A 71 6.00 15.84 -5.35
N TYR A 72 6.65 15.44 -4.27
CA TYR A 72 8.05 15.73 -3.99
C TYR A 72 8.74 14.51 -3.38
N ALA A 73 9.91 14.13 -3.92
CA ALA A 73 10.73 13.04 -3.41
C ALA A 73 9.98 11.71 -3.15
N GLY A 74 9.01 11.35 -4.01
CA GLY A 74 8.20 10.15 -3.83
C GLY A 74 7.11 10.25 -2.76
N GLN A 75 6.81 11.45 -2.30
CA GLN A 75 5.73 11.78 -1.39
C GLN A 75 4.69 12.64 -2.11
N MET A 76 3.43 12.52 -1.72
CA MET A 76 2.36 13.44 -2.08
C MET A 76 2.15 14.42 -0.94
N VAL A 77 2.10 15.70 -1.24
CA VAL A 77 1.76 16.76 -0.29
C VAL A 77 0.39 17.30 -0.67
N LEU A 78 -0.53 17.28 0.29
CA LEU A 78 -1.88 17.78 0.16
C LEU A 78 -2.06 18.99 1.06
N LEU A 79 -2.52 20.11 0.50
CA LEU A 79 -2.87 21.31 1.25
C LEU A 79 -4.35 21.28 1.59
N GLY A 80 -4.64 20.99 2.86
CA GLY A 80 -5.96 21.15 3.46
C GLY A 80 -6.19 22.57 3.97
N THR A 81 -7.44 22.90 4.25
CA THR A 81 -7.82 24.22 4.81
C THR A 81 -7.25 24.48 6.20
N LYS A 82 -6.94 23.43 6.97
CA LYS A 82 -6.43 23.51 8.35
C LYS A 82 -4.98 23.08 8.51
N SER A 83 -4.49 22.21 7.63
CA SER A 83 -3.18 21.58 7.75
C SER A 83 -2.67 21.06 6.41
N ALA A 84 -1.36 20.93 6.29
CA ALA A 84 -0.74 20.18 5.21
C ALA A 84 -0.61 18.70 5.61
N HIS A 85 -0.89 17.80 4.67
CA HIS A 85 -0.78 16.36 4.85
C HIS A 85 0.29 15.81 3.91
N ILE A 86 1.11 14.91 4.42
CA ILE A 86 2.12 14.19 3.62
C ILE A 86 1.69 12.73 3.55
N MET A 87 1.58 12.23 2.34
CA MET A 87 1.23 10.84 2.06
C MET A 87 2.36 10.17 1.32
N THR A 88 2.73 8.96 1.75
CA THR A 88 3.79 8.16 1.16
C THR A 88 3.28 6.77 0.83
N LEU A 89 3.86 6.18 -0.21
CA LEU A 89 3.65 4.77 -0.46
C LEU A 89 4.46 3.94 0.54
N ARG A 90 3.81 2.92 1.09
CA ARG A 90 4.49 1.94 1.94
C ARG A 90 5.52 1.16 1.14
N ASN A 91 6.72 1.00 1.70
CA ASN A 91 7.73 0.11 1.14
C ASN A 91 7.32 -1.36 1.29
N TRP A 92 8.02 -2.27 0.62
CA TRP A 92 7.68 -3.68 0.62
C TRP A 92 7.65 -4.31 2.02
N ARG A 93 8.55 -3.91 2.93
CA ARG A 93 8.59 -4.41 4.32
C ARG A 93 7.39 -3.91 5.09
N GLU A 94 7.10 -2.61 5.01
CA GLU A 94 5.94 -2.01 5.67
C GLU A 94 4.63 -2.66 5.23
N ARG A 95 4.50 -3.01 3.94
CA ARG A 95 3.32 -3.74 3.42
C ARG A 95 3.16 -5.12 4.06
N VAL A 96 4.26 -5.87 4.19
CA VAL A 96 4.28 -7.17 4.87
C VAL A 96 4.00 -7.01 6.37
N ASP A 97 4.68 -6.08 7.03
CA ASP A 97 4.55 -5.86 8.47
C ASP A 97 3.13 -5.41 8.86
N CYS A 98 2.43 -4.68 7.98
CA CYS A 98 1.01 -4.34 8.20
C CYS A 98 0.12 -5.59 8.26
N LEU A 99 0.37 -6.61 7.43
CA LEU A 99 -0.36 -7.88 7.47
C LEU A 99 0.01 -8.68 8.73
N LEU A 100 1.28 -8.67 9.14
CA LEU A 100 1.73 -9.33 10.36
C LEU A 100 1.10 -8.72 11.62
N LYS A 101 0.99 -7.39 11.69
CA LYS A 101 0.28 -6.69 12.78
C LYS A 101 -1.19 -7.07 12.88
N GLN A 102 -1.80 -7.49 11.77
CA GLN A 102 -3.18 -7.99 11.70
C GLN A 102 -3.26 -9.52 11.90
N GLU A 103 -2.14 -10.18 12.18
CA GLU A 103 -2.02 -11.64 12.28
C GLU A 103 -2.41 -12.40 11.00
N ARG A 104 -2.33 -11.75 9.84
CA ARG A 104 -2.63 -12.32 8.51
C ARG A 104 -1.39 -12.96 7.90
N PHE A 105 -0.87 -14.01 8.55
CA PHE A 105 0.42 -14.63 8.19
C PHE A 105 0.44 -15.23 6.79
N VAL A 106 -0.61 -15.93 6.38
CA VAL A 106 -0.69 -16.57 5.04
C VAL A 106 -0.63 -15.51 3.94
N GLU A 107 -1.32 -14.40 4.13
CA GLU A 107 -1.33 -13.29 3.16
C GLU A 107 0.00 -12.53 3.17
N ALA A 108 0.63 -12.38 4.34
CA ALA A 108 1.96 -11.82 4.45
C ALA A 108 3.00 -12.68 3.70
N LEU A 109 2.93 -14.01 3.84
CA LEU A 109 3.79 -14.96 3.11
C LEU A 109 3.52 -14.92 1.61
N SER A 110 2.25 -14.91 1.19
CA SER A 110 1.88 -14.81 -0.23
C SER A 110 2.37 -13.51 -0.85
N LEU A 111 2.23 -12.39 -0.13
CA LEU A 111 2.72 -11.08 -0.58
C LEU A 111 4.24 -11.08 -0.66
N ALA A 112 4.93 -11.59 0.38
CA ALA A 112 6.38 -11.71 0.38
C ALA A 112 6.88 -12.59 -0.79
N TRP A 113 6.22 -13.72 -1.06
CA TRP A 113 6.55 -14.57 -2.20
C TRP A 113 6.38 -13.85 -3.55
N SER A 114 5.34 -13.02 -3.70
CA SER A 114 5.22 -12.20 -4.92
C SER A 114 6.35 -11.19 -5.09
N PHE A 115 6.94 -10.67 -4.00
CA PHE A 115 8.14 -9.84 -4.05
C PHE A 115 9.39 -10.66 -4.42
N HIS A 116 9.49 -11.89 -3.91
CA HIS A 116 10.57 -12.82 -4.21
C HIS A 116 10.61 -13.14 -5.71
N GLU A 117 9.47 -13.54 -6.27
CA GLU A 117 9.32 -13.86 -7.70
C GLU A 117 9.30 -12.62 -8.59
N GLY A 118 9.16 -11.42 -8.01
CA GLY A 118 9.17 -10.16 -8.76
C GLY A 118 7.87 -9.89 -9.53
N THR A 119 6.78 -10.55 -9.16
CA THR A 119 5.44 -10.37 -9.73
C THR A 119 4.63 -9.30 -9.01
N ALA A 120 5.07 -8.88 -7.83
CA ALA A 120 4.44 -7.82 -7.06
C ALA A 120 4.43 -6.47 -7.80
N LYS A 121 3.37 -5.70 -7.56
CA LYS A 121 3.11 -4.40 -8.19
C LYS A 121 3.48 -3.23 -7.28
N ALA A 122 3.77 -2.07 -7.88
CA ALA A 122 4.17 -0.84 -7.20
C ALA A 122 5.22 -1.05 -6.09
N VAL A 123 6.24 -1.85 -6.38
CA VAL A 123 7.27 -2.24 -5.42
C VAL A 123 8.21 -1.07 -5.11
N LEU A 124 8.41 -0.79 -3.83
CA LEU A 124 9.35 0.22 -3.34
C LEU A 124 10.32 -0.39 -2.34
N GLY A 125 11.59 0.01 -2.42
CA GLY A 125 12.64 -0.37 -1.46
C GLY A 125 13.23 -1.78 -1.64
N LEU A 126 13.03 -2.41 -2.80
CA LEU A 126 13.72 -3.66 -3.17
C LEU A 126 14.85 -3.43 -4.17
N PHE A 127 15.83 -4.33 -4.14
CA PHE A 127 16.91 -4.35 -5.10
C PHE A 127 16.39 -4.67 -6.50
N GLY A 128 16.97 -4.00 -7.51
CA GLY A 128 16.74 -4.35 -8.92
C GLY A 128 17.37 -5.70 -9.28
N ASP A 129 18.51 -6.03 -8.65
CA ASP A 129 19.20 -7.32 -8.82
C ASP A 129 18.33 -8.48 -8.28
N PRO A 130 17.97 -9.47 -9.12
CA PRO A 130 17.10 -10.57 -8.72
C PRO A 130 17.64 -11.41 -7.57
N ALA A 131 18.96 -11.68 -7.54
CA ALA A 131 19.56 -12.52 -6.51
C ALA A 131 19.52 -11.84 -5.14
N LYS A 132 19.92 -10.56 -5.06
CA LYS A 132 19.82 -9.75 -3.83
C LYS A 132 18.37 -9.59 -3.38
N ARG A 133 17.44 -9.34 -4.31
CA ARG A 133 16.01 -9.23 -4.01
C ARG A 133 15.48 -10.53 -3.40
N LYS A 134 15.70 -11.67 -4.07
CA LYS A 134 15.28 -12.99 -3.58
C LYS A 134 15.89 -13.26 -2.22
N GLY A 135 17.18 -12.96 -2.03
CA GLY A 135 17.88 -13.09 -0.75
C GLY A 135 17.19 -12.36 0.41
N VAL A 136 17.00 -11.04 0.29
CA VAL A 136 16.43 -10.24 1.39
C VAL A 136 14.95 -10.52 1.64
N VAL A 137 14.20 -10.90 0.60
CA VAL A 137 12.80 -11.29 0.77
C VAL A 137 12.70 -12.65 1.44
N ALA A 138 13.54 -13.61 1.05
CA ALA A 138 13.61 -14.92 1.69
C ALA A 138 13.97 -14.82 3.18
N ASP A 139 14.91 -13.93 3.56
CA ASP A 139 15.24 -13.66 4.96
C ASP A 139 13.99 -13.20 5.74
N LYS A 140 13.21 -12.28 5.16
CA LYS A 140 11.96 -11.81 5.77
C LYS A 140 10.89 -12.91 5.80
N MET A 141 10.80 -13.77 4.79
CA MET A 141 9.86 -14.89 4.80
C MET A 141 10.18 -15.90 5.91
N ILE A 142 11.45 -16.17 6.17
CA ILE A 142 11.88 -17.00 7.30
C ILE A 142 11.46 -16.37 8.63
N GLU A 143 11.64 -15.05 8.80
CA GLU A 143 11.16 -14.31 9.97
C GLU A 143 9.64 -14.48 10.16
N ILE A 144 8.86 -14.36 9.08
CA ILE A 144 7.40 -14.54 9.11
C ILE A 144 7.04 -15.97 9.52
N LEU A 145 7.72 -16.98 8.97
CA LEU A 145 7.48 -18.39 9.32
C LEU A 145 7.73 -18.66 10.80
N PHE A 146 8.82 -18.14 11.37
CA PHE A 146 9.07 -18.27 12.81
C PHE A 146 7.98 -17.60 13.65
N GLN A 147 7.57 -16.37 13.31
CA GLN A 147 6.47 -15.71 14.00
C GLN A 147 5.15 -16.47 13.86
N TYR A 148 4.91 -17.08 12.69
CA TYR A 148 3.70 -17.85 12.44
C TYR A 148 3.67 -19.15 13.27
N VAL A 149 4.79 -19.86 13.36
CA VAL A 149 4.94 -21.03 14.26
C VAL A 149 4.68 -20.61 15.70
N GLU A 150 5.38 -19.58 16.19
CA GLU A 150 5.27 -19.12 17.58
C GLU A 150 3.81 -18.73 17.90
N ARG A 151 3.16 -17.99 17.01
CA ARG A 151 1.76 -17.57 17.20
C ARG A 151 0.81 -18.75 17.17
N SER A 152 1.04 -19.72 16.29
CA SER A 152 0.19 -20.91 16.16
C SER A 152 0.33 -21.84 17.35
N VAL A 153 1.55 -22.01 17.90
CA VAL A 153 1.76 -22.77 19.14
C VAL A 153 1.08 -22.08 20.32
N LYS A 154 1.19 -20.74 20.42
CA LYS A 154 0.50 -19.97 21.48
C LYS A 154 -1.03 -20.03 21.38
N LYS A 155 -1.58 -20.20 20.19
CA LYS A 155 -3.03 -20.35 19.95
C LYS A 155 -3.49 -21.81 19.97
N CYS A 156 -2.60 -22.76 20.29
CA CYS A 156 -2.95 -24.17 20.36
C CYS A 156 -4.11 -24.36 21.37
N PRO A 157 -5.19 -25.05 21.01
CA PRO A 157 -6.29 -25.32 21.93
C PRO A 157 -5.82 -26.17 23.12
N GLU A 158 -5.69 -25.57 24.29
CA GLU A 158 -5.29 -26.29 25.51
C GLU A 158 -6.41 -27.17 26.09
N HIS A 159 -7.67 -26.84 25.74
CA HIS A 159 -8.86 -27.49 26.25
C HIS A 159 -9.81 -27.80 25.08
N GLY A 160 -10.34 -29.02 25.01
CA GLY A 160 -11.29 -29.42 23.96
C GLY A 160 -11.08 -30.85 23.48
N LYS A 161 -11.84 -31.23 22.44
CA LYS A 161 -11.64 -32.52 21.76
C LYS A 161 -10.30 -32.49 21.02
N ILE A 162 -9.57 -33.61 21.04
CA ILE A 162 -8.30 -33.80 20.30
C ILE A 162 -8.44 -33.37 18.82
N GLN A 163 -9.61 -33.62 18.22
CA GLN A 163 -9.97 -33.23 16.85
C GLN A 163 -9.77 -31.73 16.55
N VAL A 164 -9.97 -30.84 17.53
CA VAL A 164 -9.79 -29.38 17.35
C VAL A 164 -8.30 -29.02 17.27
N MET A 165 -7.47 -29.70 18.07
CA MET A 165 -6.01 -29.56 18.01
C MET A 165 -5.48 -30.15 16.70
N GLU A 166 -5.97 -31.31 16.27
CA GLU A 166 -5.62 -31.91 14.98
C GLU A 166 -5.95 -30.97 13.82
N GLN A 167 -7.15 -30.39 13.79
CA GLN A 167 -7.54 -29.44 12.76
C GLN A 167 -6.62 -28.21 12.72
N HIS A 168 -6.30 -27.64 13.88
CA HIS A 168 -5.39 -26.48 13.98
C HIS A 168 -4.02 -26.76 13.34
N PHE A 169 -3.45 -27.94 13.60
CA PHE A 169 -2.18 -28.33 12.98
C PHE A 169 -2.33 -28.71 11.49
N GLN A 170 -3.44 -29.35 11.10
CA GLN A 170 -3.72 -29.66 9.69
C GLN A 170 -3.85 -28.40 8.83
N ASP A 171 -4.33 -27.29 9.40
CA ASP A 171 -4.44 -26.02 8.67
C ASP A 171 -3.09 -25.29 8.59
N MET A 172 -2.30 -25.31 9.67
CA MET A 172 -1.04 -24.56 9.75
C MET A 172 0.14 -25.27 9.08
N VAL A 173 0.36 -26.57 9.36
CA VAL A 173 1.58 -27.29 8.97
C VAL A 173 1.81 -27.30 7.45
N PRO A 174 0.80 -27.56 6.60
CA PRO A 174 1.00 -27.55 5.16
C PRO A 174 1.52 -26.21 4.65
N VAL A 175 0.96 -25.10 5.12
CA VAL A 175 1.41 -23.75 4.72
C VAL A 175 2.89 -23.56 5.03
N MET A 176 3.32 -23.96 6.23
CA MET A 176 4.73 -23.79 6.63
C MET A 176 5.66 -24.67 5.80
N VAL A 177 5.29 -25.94 5.59
CA VAL A 177 6.07 -26.87 4.78
C VAL A 177 6.18 -26.36 3.35
N ASP A 178 5.09 -25.92 2.75
CA ASP A 178 5.06 -25.41 1.38
C ASP A 178 6.02 -24.23 1.21
N TYR A 179 5.96 -23.22 2.09
CA TYR A 179 6.87 -22.07 2.00
C TYR A 179 8.33 -22.42 2.32
N CYS A 180 8.59 -23.35 3.24
CA CYS A 180 9.94 -23.86 3.48
C CYS A 180 10.51 -24.56 2.24
N LEU A 181 9.70 -25.39 1.57
CA LEU A 181 10.08 -26.07 0.33
C LEU A 181 10.30 -25.09 -0.81
N LEU A 182 9.46 -24.06 -0.94
CA LEU A 182 9.62 -22.99 -1.93
C LEU A 182 10.93 -22.22 -1.77
N LEU A 183 11.37 -21.98 -0.53
CA LEU A 183 12.59 -21.23 -0.26
C LEU A 183 13.88 -22.04 -0.50
N GLN A 184 13.82 -23.37 -0.52
CA GLN A 184 14.96 -24.28 -0.76
C GLN A 184 16.23 -23.93 0.04
N ARG A 185 16.08 -23.36 1.24
CA ARG A 185 17.19 -23.01 2.12
C ARG A 185 17.38 -24.14 3.14
N THR A 186 18.28 -25.06 2.81
CA THR A 186 18.93 -25.97 3.77
C THR A 186 20.11 -25.28 4.43
#